data_AF-A0A0G0NBW1-F1
#
_entry.id   AF-A0A0G0NBW1-F1
#
_cell.length_a   1.000
_cell.length_b   1.000
_cell.length_c   1.000
_cell.angle_alpha   90.00
_cell.angle_beta   90.00
_cell.angle_gamma   90.00
#
_symmetry.space_group_name_H-M   'P 1'
#
loop_
_entity.id
_entity.type
_entity.pdbx_description
1 polymer ?
#
loop_
_entity_poly.entity_id
_entity_poly.type
_entity_poly.pdbx_seq_one_letter_code
_entity_poly.pdbx_strand_id
1 'polypeptide(L)'
;MDRIYPDSVFKYNLKRLEEKVVLFINFSPSSKAKYMQNLLEEREFELEYITETKNIAHIEKTSQRYESSAGQLAEYIKINRLKSLVGSTNDKFEKHAERLKFFRDQFDYRTAEWRFVQNDINSLNIYSKALSSF
;
A
#
# COMPACT_ATOMS: atom_id res chain seq x y z
N MET A 1 -9.30 -11.39 7.09
CA MET A 1 -8.63 -10.57 8.10
C MET A 1 -9.59 -9.45 8.48
N ASP A 2 -9.69 -9.12 9.76
CA ASP A 2 -10.54 -8.03 10.21
C ASP A 2 -9.93 -6.67 9.79
N ARG A 3 -10.76 -5.81 9.19
CA ARG A 3 -10.38 -4.44 8.81
C ARG A 3 -10.24 -3.59 10.08
N ILE A 4 -9.13 -2.87 10.24
CA ILE A 4 -8.84 -2.09 11.46
C ILE A 4 -8.45 -0.68 11.07
N TYR A 5 -9.22 0.29 11.58
CA TYR A 5 -9.11 1.70 11.28
C TYR A 5 -8.19 2.43 12.28
N PRO A 6 -7.60 3.58 11.88
CA PRO A 6 -6.70 4.36 12.75
C PRO A 6 -7.34 4.82 14.06
N ASP A 7 -8.67 4.96 14.07
CA ASP A 7 -9.44 5.55 15.17
C ASP A 7 -9.42 4.69 16.46
N SER A 8 -9.08 3.40 16.35
CA SER A 8 -8.91 2.51 17.50
C SER A 8 -7.43 2.27 17.81
N VAL A 9 -6.82 3.18 18.58
CA VAL A 9 -5.37 3.19 18.87
C VAL A 9 -4.85 1.82 19.35
N PHE A 10 -5.54 1.16 20.28
CA PHE A 10 -5.10 -0.14 20.80
C PHE A 10 -5.15 -1.26 19.75
N LYS A 11 -6.29 -1.40 19.05
CA LYS A 11 -6.46 -2.41 18.00
C LYS A 11 -5.52 -2.16 16.82
N TYR A 12 -5.35 -0.88 16.46
CA TYR A 12 -4.44 -0.45 15.42
C TYR A 12 -3.00 -0.86 15.75
N ASN A 13 -2.51 -0.54 16.96
CA ASN A 13 -1.16 -0.90 17.39
C ASN A 13 -0.94 -2.41 17.49
N LEU A 14 -1.93 -3.17 17.98
CA LEU A 14 -1.85 -4.62 18.05
C LEU A 14 -1.70 -5.24 16.66
N LYS A 15 -2.52 -4.81 15.67
CA LYS A 15 -2.39 -5.27 14.28
C LYS A 15 -1.03 -4.94 13.68
N ARG A 16 -0.44 -3.78 14.01
CA ARG A 16 0.94 -3.47 13.55
C ARG A 16 2.00 -4.39 14.14
N LEU A 17 1.83 -4.83 15.38
CA LEU A 17 2.74 -5.80 15.98
C LEU A 17 2.61 -7.17 15.31
N GLU A 18 1.37 -7.62 15.09
CA GLU A 18 1.10 -8.85 14.35
C GLU A 18 1.73 -8.82 12.95
N GLU A 19 1.57 -7.71 12.21
CA GLU A 19 2.17 -7.55 10.87
C GLU A 19 3.69 -7.70 10.88
N LYS A 20 4.36 -7.10 11.87
CA LYS A 20 5.82 -7.21 12.01
C LYS A 20 6.26 -8.63 12.32
N VAL A 21 5.53 -9.32 13.20
CA VAL A 21 5.81 -10.73 13.54
C VAL A 21 5.66 -11.61 12.30
N VAL A 22 4.57 -11.45 11.54
CA VAL A 22 4.35 -12.21 10.32
C VAL A 22 5.45 -11.93 9.28
N LEU A 23 5.88 -10.68 9.10
CA LEU A 23 7.00 -10.39 8.21
C LEU A 23 8.34 -10.98 8.69
N PHE A 24 8.50 -11.22 9.99
CA PHE A 24 9.71 -11.80 10.59
C PHE A 24 9.75 -13.33 10.54
N ILE A 25 8.58 -14.00 10.50
CA ILE A 25 8.50 -15.46 10.40
C ILE A 25 9.11 -15.96 9.07
N ASN A 26 9.80 -17.10 9.12
CA ASN A 26 10.41 -17.76 7.95
C ASN A 26 9.34 -18.34 7.00
N PHE A 27 8.79 -17.51 6.14
CA PHE A 27 7.98 -17.92 5.00
C PHE A 27 8.85 -18.21 3.77
N SER A 28 8.34 -19.03 2.84
CA SER A 28 8.92 -19.07 1.50
C SER A 28 8.83 -17.68 0.85
N PRO A 29 9.78 -17.29 -0.01
CA PRO A 29 9.76 -15.97 -0.63
C PRO A 29 8.46 -15.65 -1.36
N SER A 30 7.91 -16.61 -2.11
CA SER A 30 6.62 -16.43 -2.78
C SER A 30 5.46 -16.21 -1.81
N SER A 31 5.41 -16.93 -0.68
CA SER A 31 4.36 -16.74 0.32
C SER A 31 4.48 -15.39 1.02
N LYS A 32 5.70 -14.94 1.31
CA LYS A 32 5.95 -13.62 1.89
C LYS A 32 5.54 -12.49 0.93
N ALA A 33 5.88 -12.62 -0.36
CA ALA A 33 5.45 -11.65 -1.37
C ALA A 33 3.91 -11.57 -1.50
N LYS A 34 3.21 -12.71 -1.47
CA LYS A 34 1.74 -12.75 -1.45
C LYS A 34 1.16 -12.09 -0.19
N TYR A 35 1.77 -12.33 0.97
CA TYR A 35 1.38 -11.62 2.19
C TYR A 35 1.56 -10.10 2.04
N MET A 36 2.67 -9.65 1.47
CA MET A 36 2.92 -8.23 1.20
C MET A 36 1.92 -7.64 0.19
N GLN A 37 1.46 -8.41 -0.82
CA GLN A 37 0.36 -8.00 -1.71
C GLN A 37 -0.96 -7.79 -0.95
N ASN A 38 -1.28 -8.67 -0.01
CA ASN A 38 -2.46 -8.51 0.85
C ASN A 38 -2.32 -7.32 1.79
N LEU A 39 -1.13 -7.11 2.36
CA LEU A 39 -0.83 -5.97 3.23
C LEU A 39 -1.02 -4.65 2.48
N LEU A 40 -0.57 -4.58 1.22
CA LEU A 40 -0.75 -3.40 0.38
C LEU A 40 -2.23 -3.11 0.11
N GLU A 41 -3.06 -4.14 -0.07
CA GLU A 41 -4.51 -3.99 -0.23
C GLU A 41 -5.16 -3.46 1.06
N GLU A 42 -4.74 -3.95 2.22
CA GLU A 42 -5.19 -3.38 3.51
C GLU A 42 -4.78 -1.91 3.66
N ARG A 43 -3.58 -1.51 3.19
CA ARG A 43 -3.16 -0.09 3.19
C ARG A 43 -4.01 0.77 2.25
N GLU A 44 -4.43 0.23 1.11
CA GLU A 44 -5.32 0.93 0.17
C GLU A 44 -6.69 1.17 0.81
N PHE A 45 -7.26 0.15 1.48
CA PHE A 45 -8.49 0.31 2.26
C PHE A 45 -8.35 1.31 3.41
N GLU A 46 -7.19 1.40 4.06
CA GLU A 46 -6.93 2.46 5.04
C GLU A 46 -7.00 3.85 4.40
N LEU A 47 -6.44 4.03 3.19
CA LEU A 47 -6.50 5.29 2.43
C LEU A 47 -7.93 5.63 1.99
N GLU A 48 -8.70 4.64 1.53
CA GLU A 48 -10.12 4.79 1.19
C GLU A 48 -10.90 5.29 2.41
N TYR A 49 -10.79 4.58 3.53
CA TYR A 49 -11.54 4.91 4.75
C TYR A 49 -11.26 6.33 5.25
N ILE A 50 -9.99 6.76 5.32
CA ILE A 50 -9.68 8.11 5.80
C ILE A 50 -10.12 9.20 4.81
N THR A 51 -10.18 8.88 3.52
CA THR A 51 -10.68 9.80 2.49
C THR A 51 -12.19 9.95 2.62
N GLU A 52 -12.92 8.84 2.70
CA GLU A 52 -14.39 8.83 2.83
C GLU A 52 -14.88 9.46 4.14
N THR A 53 -14.18 9.19 5.24
CA THR A 53 -14.51 9.76 6.56
C THR A 53 -13.98 11.18 6.76
N LYS A 54 -13.26 11.73 5.77
CA LYS A 54 -12.57 13.03 5.84
C LYS A 54 -11.64 13.16 7.06
N ASN A 55 -11.10 12.04 7.54
CA ASN A 55 -10.11 12.01 8.62
C ASN A 55 -8.71 12.35 8.08
N ILE A 56 -8.57 13.60 7.63
CA ILE A 56 -7.34 14.11 7.00
C ILE A 56 -6.14 14.15 7.96
N ALA A 57 -6.37 14.10 9.28
CA ALA A 57 -5.29 14.09 10.28
C ALA A 57 -4.36 12.88 10.16
N HIS A 58 -4.79 11.81 9.48
CA HIS A 58 -4.01 10.58 9.30
C HIS A 58 -3.56 10.32 7.86
N ILE A 59 -3.83 11.22 6.92
CA ILE A 59 -3.58 10.99 5.50
C ILE A 59 -2.11 10.91 5.14
N GLU A 60 -1.28 11.84 5.63
CA GLU A 60 0.17 11.81 5.40
C GLU A 60 0.76 10.47 5.86
N LYS A 61 0.50 10.10 7.11
CA LYS A 61 1.03 8.88 7.70
C LYS A 61 0.53 7.63 6.98
N THR A 62 -0.69 7.65 6.45
CA THR A 62 -1.29 6.50 5.76
C THR A 62 -0.75 6.37 4.34
N SER A 63 -0.59 7.48 3.61
CA SER A 63 0.08 7.55 2.32
C SER A 63 1.53 7.08 2.42
N GLN A 64 2.32 7.59 3.37
CA GLN A 64 3.70 7.13 3.59
C GLN A 64 3.81 5.62 3.83
N ARG A 65 2.87 5.04 4.60
CA ARG A 65 2.83 3.58 4.83
C ARG A 65 2.45 2.82 3.56
N TYR A 66 1.50 3.34 2.80
CA TYR A 66 1.08 2.76 1.53
C TYR A 66 2.24 2.72 0.54
N GLU A 67 2.88 3.87 0.29
CA GLU A 67 4.05 4.00 -0.58
C GLU A 67 5.17 3.06 -0.16
N SER A 68 5.53 3.07 1.13
CA SER A 68 6.57 2.19 1.67
C SER A 68 6.25 0.70 1.44
N SER A 69 4.99 0.31 1.60
CA SER A 69 4.55 -1.09 1.40
C SER A 69 4.64 -1.49 -0.07
N ALA A 70 4.27 -0.59 -0.99
CA ALA A 70 4.39 -0.83 -2.43
C ALA A 70 5.85 -0.97 -2.86
N GLY A 71 6.72 -0.07 -2.39
CA GLY A 71 8.16 -0.12 -2.66
C GLY A 71 8.82 -1.38 -2.13
N GLN A 72 8.55 -1.74 -0.87
CA GLN A 72 9.06 -2.97 -0.26
C GLN A 72 8.62 -4.22 -1.03
N LEU A 73 7.36 -4.29 -1.47
CA LEU A 73 6.87 -5.41 -2.27
C LEU A 73 7.61 -5.53 -3.60
N ALA A 74 7.76 -4.42 -4.33
CA ALA A 74 8.43 -4.40 -5.62
C ALA A 74 9.91 -4.78 -5.49
N GLU A 75 10.61 -4.22 -4.51
CA GLU A 75 12.00 -4.55 -4.21
C GLU A 75 12.15 -6.03 -3.82
N TYR A 76 11.27 -6.52 -2.95
CA TYR A 76 11.30 -7.91 -2.48
C TYR A 76 11.11 -8.91 -3.63
N ILE A 77 10.19 -8.64 -4.56
CA ILE A 77 9.99 -9.45 -5.78
C ILE A 77 11.25 -9.48 -6.62
N LYS A 78 11.92 -8.34 -6.83
CA LYS A 78 13.15 -8.25 -7.63
C LYS A 78 14.30 -9.01 -6.98
N ILE A 79 14.56 -8.76 -5.69
CA ILE A 79 15.65 -9.41 -4.94
C ILE A 79 15.50 -10.93 -4.94
N ASN A 80 14.29 -11.43 -4.73
CA ASN A 80 14.00 -12.88 -4.66
C ASN A 80 13.68 -13.50 -6.04
N ARG A 81 13.81 -12.72 -7.10
CA ARG A 81 13.60 -13.12 -8.50
C ARG A 81 12.24 -13.75 -8.80
N LEU A 82 11.17 -13.22 -8.20
CA LEU A 82 9.82 -13.81 -8.26
C LEU A 82 9.05 -13.41 -9.53
N LYS A 83 9.56 -13.80 -10.72
CA LYS A 83 8.99 -13.43 -12.03
C LYS A 83 7.50 -13.76 -12.18
N SER A 84 7.06 -14.88 -11.61
CA SER A 84 5.65 -15.30 -11.67
C SER A 84 4.69 -14.37 -10.92
N LEU A 85 5.18 -13.49 -10.04
CA LEU A 85 4.37 -12.52 -9.30
C LEU A 85 4.38 -11.12 -9.90
N VAL A 86 5.18 -10.87 -10.95
CA VAL A 86 5.27 -9.55 -11.59
C VAL A 86 3.92 -9.13 -12.17
N GLY A 87 3.29 -10.01 -12.97
CA GLY A 87 2.00 -9.73 -13.59
C GLY A 87 0.92 -9.38 -12.57
N SER A 88 0.69 -10.27 -11.59
CA SER A 88 -0.33 -10.03 -10.56
C SER A 88 -0.06 -8.80 -9.69
N THR A 89 1.21 -8.44 -9.48
CA THR A 89 1.58 -7.23 -8.74
C THR A 89 1.33 -5.97 -9.57
N ASN A 90 1.67 -5.99 -10.86
CA ASN A 90 1.39 -4.88 -11.77
C ASN A 90 -0.11 -4.65 -11.94
N ASP A 91 -0.91 -5.70 -12.11
CA ASP A 91 -2.37 -5.61 -12.17
C ASP A 91 -2.94 -4.96 -10.90
N LYS A 92 -2.35 -5.28 -9.74
CA LYS A 92 -2.75 -4.69 -8.45
C LYS A 92 -2.34 -3.23 -8.36
N PHE A 93 -1.12 -2.86 -8.76
CA PHE A 93 -0.67 -1.47 -8.81
C PHE A 93 -1.53 -0.62 -9.74
N GLU A 94 -1.92 -1.14 -10.90
CA GLU A 94 -2.81 -0.45 -11.84
C GLU A 94 -4.19 -0.22 -11.23
N LYS A 95 -4.83 -1.27 -10.70
CA LYS A 95 -6.15 -1.15 -10.04
C LYS A 95 -6.12 -0.17 -8.88
N HIS A 96 -5.07 -0.21 -8.05
CA HIS A 96 -4.93 0.74 -6.96
C HIS A 96 -4.70 2.16 -7.49
N ALA A 97 -3.89 2.35 -8.52
CA ALA A 97 -3.67 3.67 -9.11
C ALA A 97 -4.97 4.28 -9.65
N GLU A 98 -5.88 3.47 -10.20
CA GLU A 98 -7.21 3.94 -10.58
C GLU A 98 -8.03 4.37 -9.36
N ARG A 99 -8.13 3.54 -8.32
CA ARG A 99 -8.83 3.88 -7.06
C ARG A 99 -8.30 5.15 -6.41
N LEU A 100 -6.97 5.27 -6.32
CA LEU A 100 -6.32 6.44 -5.75
C LEU A 100 -6.61 7.72 -6.56
N LYS A 101 -6.84 7.66 -7.87
CA LYS A 101 -7.30 8.84 -8.63
C LYS A 101 -8.65 9.33 -8.11
N PHE A 102 -9.59 8.41 -7.87
CA PHE A 102 -10.89 8.76 -7.29
C PHE A 102 -10.75 9.39 -5.90
N PHE A 103 -9.85 8.89 -5.06
CA PHE A 103 -9.60 9.45 -3.73
C PHE A 103 -8.93 10.83 -3.80
N ARG A 104 -7.92 10.98 -4.66
CA ARG A 104 -7.21 12.23 -4.91
C ARG A 104 -8.17 13.34 -5.33
N ASP A 105 -9.12 13.03 -6.21
CA ASP A 105 -10.07 13.99 -6.76
C ASP A 105 -11.13 14.47 -5.75
N GLN A 106 -11.15 13.90 -4.54
CA GLN A 106 -11.91 14.44 -3.40
C GLN A 106 -11.23 15.64 -2.72
N PHE A 107 -9.95 15.89 -3.00
CA PHE A 107 -9.17 16.97 -2.42
C PHE A 107 -8.89 18.08 -3.43
N ASP A 108 -8.79 19.32 -2.97
CA ASP A 108 -8.37 20.43 -3.82
C ASP A 108 -6.88 20.26 -4.21
N TYR A 109 -6.57 20.47 -5.49
CA TYR A 109 -5.24 20.23 -6.06
C TYR A 109 -4.10 21.03 -5.40
N ARG A 110 -4.42 22.08 -4.66
CA ARG A 110 -3.46 22.92 -3.95
C ARG A 110 -3.11 22.38 -2.56
N THR A 111 -3.87 21.42 -2.03
CA THR A 111 -3.70 20.94 -0.66
C THR A 111 -2.60 19.87 -0.53
N ALA A 112 -2.21 19.58 0.70
CA ALA A 112 -1.20 18.57 0.97
C ALA A 112 -1.75 17.16 0.73
N GLU A 113 -3.02 16.94 1.10
CA GLU A 113 -3.78 15.70 0.92
C GLU A 113 -3.77 15.24 -0.54
N TRP A 114 -4.09 16.15 -1.46
CA TRP A 114 -4.02 15.87 -2.89
C TRP A 114 -2.62 15.42 -3.31
N ARG A 115 -1.57 16.10 -2.82
CA ARG A 115 -0.17 15.75 -3.14
C ARG A 115 0.24 14.40 -2.59
N PHE A 116 -0.22 14.04 -1.39
CA PHE A 116 0.07 12.73 -0.80
C PHE A 116 -0.52 11.60 -1.65
N VAL A 117 -1.80 11.69 -2.01
CA VAL A 117 -2.43 10.66 -2.85
C VAL A 117 -1.83 10.66 -4.27
N GLN A 118 -1.49 11.84 -4.82
CA GLN A 118 -0.80 11.91 -6.10
C GLN A 118 0.59 11.25 -6.06
N ASN A 119 1.32 11.38 -4.96
CA ASN A 119 2.60 10.70 -4.77
C ASN A 119 2.41 9.19 -4.69
N ASP A 120 1.38 8.70 -3.99
CA ASP A 120 1.06 7.26 -3.96
C ASP A 120 0.86 6.71 -5.38
N ILE A 121 0.10 7.42 -6.23
CA ILE A 121 -0.11 7.07 -7.65
C ILE A 121 1.22 7.06 -8.42
N ASN A 122 2.05 8.09 -8.23
CA ASN A 122 3.35 8.21 -8.91
C ASN A 122 4.26 7.04 -8.54
N SER A 123 4.30 6.67 -7.26
CA SER A 123 5.13 5.59 -6.74
C SER A 123 4.70 4.23 -7.29
N LEU A 124 3.39 3.95 -7.39
CA LEU A 124 2.89 2.74 -8.08
C LEU A 124 3.36 2.66 -9.53
N ASN A 125 3.31 3.76 -10.27
CA ASN A 125 3.78 3.80 -11.66
C ASN A 125 5.29 3.55 -11.76
N ILE A 126 6.08 4.13 -10.83
CA ILE A 126 7.53 3.92 -10.77
C ILE A 126 7.84 2.46 -10.49
N TYR A 127 7.20 1.87 -9.47
CA TYR A 127 7.44 0.48 -9.09
C TYR A 127 6.95 -0.51 -10.14
N SER A 128 5.82 -0.23 -10.81
CA SER A 128 5.35 -1.05 -11.91
C SER A 128 6.35 -1.08 -13.07
N LYS A 129 6.89 0.09 -13.47
CA LYS A 129 7.96 0.16 -14.48
C LYS A 129 9.20 -0.62 -14.06
N ALA A 130 9.60 -0.50 -12.79
CA ALA A 130 10.78 -1.18 -12.26
C ALA A 130 10.61 -2.71 -12.19
N LEU A 131 9.38 -3.21 -12.09
CA LEU A 131 9.02 -4.63 -12.14
C LEU A 131 8.88 -5.14 -13.59
N SER A 132 8.42 -4.31 -14.52
CA SER A 132 8.33 -4.70 -15.93
C SER A 132 9.70 -4.75 -16.63
N SER A 133 10.70 -4.08 -16.07
CA SER A 133 12.10 -4.13 -16.55
C SER A 133 12.93 -5.27 -15.94
N PHE A 134 12.30 -6.21 -15.22
CA PHE A 134 12.94 -7.31 -14.49
C PHE A 134 12.90 -8.66 -15.24
#